data_AF-A0A922S7Z0-F1
#
_entry.id   AF-A0A922S7Z0-F1
#
_cell.length_a   1.000
_cell.length_b   1.000
_cell.length_c   1.000
_cell.angle_alpha   90.00
_cell.angle_beta   90.00
_cell.angle_gamma   90.00
#
_symmetry.space_group_name_H-M   'P 1'
#
loop_
_entity.id
_entity.type
_entity.pdbx_description
1 polymer ?
#
loop_
_entity_poly.entity_id
_entity_poly.type
_entity_poly.pdbx_seq_one_letter_code
_entity_poly.pdbx_strand_id
1 'polypeptide(L)'
;MNTVPILLNKAAMRKYEDLEIPCDAILATYVWIDGSGINLRGKDRTFDFVPKIVKDLPIWYFDGGNTDQAKDDNSDTYIFPQVLYHDPFRRGSNILVLSDTYSFNYQPTSTNFRKSCLILCEKGEVEEPWFGFNQEFFLTSVDGRPLGWPPGGFPAPPGPYYCATGANKIVGPSPGIKAADDLWMARYILSRLAEEYGSVANFEPQPIPDWPGNGTFVYFSSKDMREDDGIL
;
A
#
# COMPACT_ATOMS: atom_id res chain seq x y z
N MET A 1 24.61 -0.21 -8.32
CA MET A 1 24.57 1.16 -8.86
C MET A 1 24.08 2.06 -7.74
N ASN A 2 24.92 2.96 -7.22
CA ASN A 2 24.48 3.96 -6.24
C ASN A 2 23.64 5.02 -6.94
N THR A 3 22.32 4.81 -6.97
CA THR A 3 21.36 5.77 -7.50
C THR A 3 21.04 6.78 -6.40
N VAL A 4 21.91 7.79 -6.22
CA VAL A 4 21.46 9.00 -5.50
C VAL A 4 20.42 9.64 -6.42
N PRO A 5 19.15 9.76 -6.00
CA PRO A 5 18.14 10.40 -6.83
C PRO A 5 18.61 11.80 -7.19
N ILE A 6 18.63 12.13 -8.48
CA ILE A 6 18.92 13.49 -8.92
C ILE A 6 17.78 14.36 -8.38
N LEU A 7 18.11 15.36 -7.56
CA LEU A 7 17.15 16.32 -7.03
C LEU A 7 16.50 17.07 -8.20
N LEU A 8 15.27 16.68 -8.54
CA LEU A 8 14.47 17.36 -9.53
C LEU A 8 13.89 18.65 -8.95
N ASN A 9 13.74 19.67 -9.78
CA ASN A 9 13.10 20.92 -9.38
C ASN A 9 11.59 20.70 -9.21
N LYS A 10 11.15 20.45 -7.97
CA LYS A 10 9.74 20.24 -7.62
C LYS A 10 8.84 21.40 -8.05
N ALA A 11 9.32 22.64 -8.02
CA ALA A 11 8.54 23.80 -8.46
C ALA A 11 8.31 23.79 -9.98
N ALA A 12 9.24 23.26 -10.77
CA ALA A 12 9.04 23.07 -12.19
C ALA A 12 8.01 21.95 -12.46
N MET A 13 8.06 20.85 -11.71
CA MET A 13 7.10 19.73 -11.85
C MET A 13 5.66 20.15 -11.53
N ARG A 14 5.45 20.92 -10.45
CA ARG A 14 4.12 21.41 -10.05
C ARG A 14 3.39 22.16 -11.17
N LYS A 15 4.12 22.90 -12.02
CA LYS A 15 3.52 23.60 -13.17
C LYS A 15 2.79 22.66 -14.14
N TYR A 16 3.18 21.39 -14.19
CA TYR A 16 2.55 20.37 -15.02
C TYR A 16 1.49 19.58 -14.23
N GLU A 17 1.74 19.30 -12.95
CA GLU A 17 0.80 18.57 -12.07
C GLU A 17 -0.46 19.39 -11.73
N ASP A 18 -0.37 20.72 -11.78
CA ASP A 18 -1.48 21.65 -11.53
C ASP A 18 -2.24 22.02 -12.83
N LEU A 19 -1.87 21.48 -14.00
CA LEU A 19 -2.60 21.74 -15.23
C LEU A 19 -4.04 21.21 -15.13
N GLU A 20 -5.01 22.05 -15.47
CA GLU A 20 -6.39 21.62 -15.62
C GLU A 20 -6.48 20.55 -16.71
N ILE A 21 -7.12 19.43 -16.40
CA ILE A 21 -7.40 18.37 -17.35
C ILE A 21 -8.71 18.78 -18.07
N PRO A 22 -8.67 19.09 -19.37
CA PRO A 22 -9.77 19.81 -20.05
C PRO A 22 -11.00 18.94 -20.39
N CYS A 23 -11.18 17.78 -19.74
CA CYS A 23 -12.28 16.85 -19.98
C CYS A 23 -12.61 16.04 -18.72
N ASP A 24 -13.72 15.29 -18.75
CA ASP A 24 -14.08 14.29 -17.73
C ASP A 24 -13.10 13.08 -17.68
N ALA A 25 -11.95 13.20 -18.35
CA ALA A 25 -10.94 12.16 -18.32
C ALA A 25 -10.25 12.11 -16.98
N ILE A 26 -9.95 10.89 -16.54
CA ILE A 26 -9.22 10.62 -15.32
C ILE A 26 -8.07 9.67 -15.59
N LEU A 27 -7.07 9.72 -14.71
CA LEU A 27 -6.08 8.68 -14.55
C LEU A 27 -6.51 7.77 -13.40
N ALA A 28 -6.55 6.47 -13.68
CA ALA A 28 -6.70 5.44 -12.66
C ALA A 28 -5.39 4.66 -12.53
N THR A 29 -4.78 4.71 -11.36
CA THR A 29 -3.61 3.90 -11.03
C THR A 29 -4.05 2.57 -10.46
N TYR A 30 -3.85 1.49 -11.22
CA TYR A 30 -4.05 0.14 -10.72
C TYR A 30 -2.85 -0.25 -9.88
N VAL A 31 -3.08 -0.65 -8.64
CA VAL A 31 -2.06 -1.02 -7.65
C VAL A 31 -2.27 -2.49 -7.26
N TRP A 32 -1.19 -3.28 -7.24
CA TRP A 32 -1.22 -4.70 -6.89
C TRP A 32 0.06 -5.14 -6.16
N ILE A 33 0.00 -6.30 -5.50
CA ILE A 33 1.14 -6.94 -4.83
C ILE A 33 1.86 -7.86 -5.82
N ASP A 34 3.20 -7.79 -5.87
CA ASP A 34 3.99 -8.65 -6.75
C ASP A 34 4.25 -10.05 -6.18
N GLY A 35 5.07 -10.84 -6.87
CA GLY A 35 5.40 -12.23 -6.53
C GLY A 35 6.21 -12.38 -5.24
N SER A 36 6.79 -11.30 -4.71
CA SER A 36 7.40 -11.31 -3.37
C SER A 36 6.35 -11.42 -2.25
N GLY A 37 5.09 -11.04 -2.53
CA GLY A 37 4.04 -10.91 -1.52
C GLY A 37 4.21 -9.70 -0.58
N ILE A 38 5.21 -8.86 -0.84
CA ILE A 38 5.59 -7.73 0.01
C ILE A 38 5.51 -6.41 -0.78
N ASN A 39 6.10 -6.39 -1.98
CA ASN A 39 6.23 -5.17 -2.76
C ASN A 39 4.95 -4.85 -3.53
N LEU A 40 4.67 -3.55 -3.64
CA LEU A 40 3.55 -3.02 -4.43
C LEU A 40 4.05 -2.52 -5.78
N ARG A 41 3.25 -2.75 -6.81
CA ARG A 41 3.44 -2.24 -8.17
C ARG A 41 2.25 -1.38 -8.54
N GLY A 42 2.45 -0.46 -9.50
CA GLY A 42 1.35 0.35 -10.00
C GLY A 42 1.56 0.79 -11.44
N LYS A 43 0.46 0.96 -12.17
CA LYS A 43 0.47 1.57 -13.51
C LYS A 43 -0.84 2.29 -13.80
N ASP A 44 -0.77 3.26 -14.69
CA ASP A 44 -1.87 4.19 -14.97
C ASP A 44 -2.61 3.84 -16.25
N ARG A 45 -3.94 4.02 -16.23
CA ARG A 45 -4.78 4.03 -17.42
C ARG A 45 -5.61 5.30 -17.45
N THR A 46 -5.79 5.86 -18.64
CA THR A 46 -6.73 6.95 -18.87
C THR A 46 -8.13 6.39 -19.12
N PHE A 47 -9.13 7.00 -18.49
CA PHE A 47 -10.56 6.80 -18.77
C PHE A 47 -11.17 8.14 -19.16
N ASP A 48 -12.21 8.12 -19.98
CA ASP A 48 -13.01 9.28 -20.39
C ASP A 48 -14.28 9.47 -19.54
N PHE A 49 -14.37 8.73 -18.43
CA PHE A 49 -15.44 8.82 -17.43
C PHE A 49 -14.86 8.65 -16.03
N VAL A 50 -15.60 9.11 -15.02
CA VAL A 50 -15.28 8.87 -13.60
C VAL A 50 -15.99 7.59 -13.13
N PRO A 51 -15.28 6.49 -12.83
CA PRO A 51 -15.85 5.27 -12.27
C PRO A 51 -16.54 5.56 -10.94
N LYS A 52 -17.76 5.08 -10.76
CA LYS A 52 -18.52 5.21 -9.51
C LYS A 52 -18.36 3.98 -8.64
N ILE A 53 -18.24 2.81 -9.27
CA ILE A 53 -18.03 1.53 -8.63
C ILE A 53 -16.92 0.76 -9.31
N VAL A 54 -16.31 -0.17 -8.58
CA VAL A 54 -15.21 -1.02 -9.05
C VAL A 54 -15.58 -1.78 -10.35
N LYS A 55 -16.86 -2.15 -10.52
CA LYS A 55 -17.36 -2.85 -11.70
C LYS A 55 -17.37 -2.02 -12.98
N ASP A 56 -17.24 -0.70 -12.88
CA ASP A 56 -17.13 0.18 -14.04
C ASP A 56 -15.74 0.08 -14.68
N LEU A 57 -14.76 -0.47 -13.95
CA LEU A 57 -13.38 -0.62 -14.40
C LEU A 57 -13.15 -1.98 -15.09
N PRO A 58 -12.45 -1.99 -16.24
CA PRO A 58 -12.09 -3.24 -16.91
C PRO A 58 -11.01 -4.00 -16.14
N ILE A 59 -11.04 -5.32 -16.30
CA ILE A 59 -9.87 -6.17 -16.03
C ILE A 59 -8.73 -5.72 -16.96
N TRP A 60 -7.52 -5.70 -16.42
CA TRP A 60 -6.32 -5.41 -17.19
C TRP A 60 -5.32 -6.55 -17.04
N TYR A 61 -4.13 -6.38 -17.60
CA TYR A 61 -3.08 -7.40 -17.56
C TYR A 61 -1.70 -6.74 -17.58
N PHE A 62 -0.68 -7.45 -17.16
CA PHE A 62 0.72 -7.06 -17.17
C PHE A 62 1.60 -8.29 -17.38
N ASP A 63 2.89 -8.05 -17.58
CA ASP A 63 3.89 -9.11 -17.69
C ASP A 63 4.29 -9.62 -16.29
N GLY A 64 3.72 -10.75 -15.90
CA GLY A 64 3.96 -11.41 -14.62
C GLY A 64 5.38 -11.94 -14.45
N GLY A 65 6.09 -12.19 -15.55
CA GLY A 65 7.48 -12.68 -15.52
C GLY A 65 8.44 -11.66 -14.90
N ASN A 66 8.16 -10.37 -15.08
CA ASN A 66 8.94 -9.26 -14.52
C ASN A 66 8.56 -8.90 -13.06
N THR A 67 7.74 -9.74 -12.44
CA THR A 67 7.21 -9.53 -11.08
C THR A 67 7.21 -10.80 -10.24
N ASP A 68 7.85 -11.87 -10.70
CA ASP A 68 7.84 -13.20 -10.06
C ASP A 68 6.45 -13.82 -9.90
N GLN A 69 5.49 -13.45 -10.76
CA GLN A 69 4.10 -13.95 -10.71
C GLN A 69 3.75 -14.95 -11.82
N ALA A 70 4.63 -15.09 -12.81
CA ALA A 70 4.52 -16.08 -13.87
C ALA A 70 5.89 -16.69 -14.19
N LYS A 71 5.89 -17.96 -14.62
CA LYS A 71 7.06 -18.68 -15.13
C LYS A 71 6.75 -19.15 -16.55
N ASP A 72 7.78 -19.27 -17.38
CA ASP A 72 7.73 -19.90 -18.70
C ASP A 72 6.82 -19.22 -19.74
N ASP A 73 6.45 -19.96 -20.81
CA ASP A 73 5.95 -19.51 -22.13
C ASP A 73 4.73 -18.57 -22.13
N ASN A 74 4.04 -18.38 -20.99
CA ASN A 74 2.93 -17.42 -20.87
C ASN A 74 3.05 -16.59 -19.60
N SER A 75 3.47 -15.33 -19.78
CA SER A 75 3.64 -14.38 -18.68
C SER A 75 2.44 -13.48 -18.42
N ASP A 76 1.35 -13.62 -19.19
CA ASP A 76 0.15 -12.80 -19.00
C ASP A 76 -0.43 -13.02 -17.60
N THR A 77 -0.45 -11.95 -16.81
CA THR A 77 -1.06 -11.91 -15.49
C THR A 77 -2.10 -10.83 -15.45
N TYR A 78 -3.31 -11.17 -15.04
CA TYR A 78 -4.47 -10.31 -15.02
C TYR A 78 -4.60 -9.53 -13.70
N ILE A 79 -5.08 -8.30 -13.80
CA ILE A 79 -5.32 -7.38 -12.69
C ILE A 79 -6.83 -7.15 -12.60
N PHE A 80 -7.43 -7.57 -11.49
CA PHE A 80 -8.86 -7.46 -11.21
C PHE A 80 -9.10 -6.33 -10.20
N PRO A 81 -9.76 -5.23 -10.59
CA PRO A 81 -10.13 -4.15 -9.68
C PRO A 81 -10.89 -4.67 -8.46
N GLN A 82 -10.53 -4.22 -7.25
CA GLN A 82 -11.20 -4.61 -6.00
C GLN A 82 -11.74 -3.42 -5.21
N VAL A 83 -10.95 -2.35 -5.06
CA VAL A 83 -11.33 -1.19 -4.23
C VAL A 83 -10.86 0.11 -4.88
N LEU A 84 -11.72 1.14 -4.83
CA LEU A 84 -11.41 2.49 -5.31
C LEU A 84 -11.02 3.40 -4.16
N TYR A 85 -10.01 4.24 -4.38
CA TYR A 85 -9.60 5.32 -3.50
C TYR A 85 -9.38 6.59 -4.33
N HIS A 86 -9.55 7.76 -3.72
CA HIS A 86 -9.12 9.01 -4.35
C HIS A 86 -7.59 9.06 -4.42
N ASP A 87 -7.03 9.52 -5.54
CA ASP A 87 -5.59 9.72 -5.70
C ASP A 87 -5.15 11.03 -5.02
N PRO A 88 -4.41 10.98 -3.88
CA PRO A 88 -3.99 12.19 -3.18
C PRO A 88 -2.84 12.92 -3.89
N PHE A 89 -2.14 12.27 -4.82
CA PHE A 89 -0.99 12.83 -5.53
C PHE A 89 -1.47 13.64 -6.74
N ARG A 90 -2.34 13.05 -7.56
CA ARG A 90 -2.87 13.71 -8.76
C ARG A 90 -4.09 14.59 -8.47
N ARG A 91 -4.82 14.31 -7.37
CA ARG A 91 -6.02 15.04 -6.93
C ARG A 91 -7.13 15.03 -7.99
N GLY A 92 -8.16 15.84 -7.79
CA GLY A 92 -9.32 15.91 -8.69
C GLY A 92 -10.09 14.60 -8.73
N SER A 93 -10.54 14.20 -9.91
CA SER A 93 -11.30 12.96 -10.14
C SER A 93 -10.42 11.72 -10.35
N ASN A 94 -9.09 11.85 -10.22
CA ASN A 94 -8.16 10.74 -10.37
C ASN A 94 -8.28 9.74 -9.21
N ILE A 95 -8.03 8.47 -9.49
CA ILE A 95 -8.27 7.37 -8.54
C ILE A 95 -7.09 6.42 -8.45
N LEU A 96 -6.96 5.79 -7.27
CA LEU A 96 -6.16 4.59 -7.07
C LEU A 96 -7.09 3.38 -7.00
N VAL A 97 -6.66 2.26 -7.57
CA VAL A 97 -7.45 1.03 -7.69
C VAL A 97 -6.65 -0.14 -7.12
N LEU A 98 -6.93 -0.51 -5.87
CA LEU A 98 -6.34 -1.74 -5.32
C LEU A 98 -6.93 -2.94 -6.06
N SER A 99 -6.05 -3.84 -6.49
CA SER A 99 -6.43 -4.92 -7.40
C SER A 99 -5.81 -6.27 -7.01
N ASP A 100 -6.56 -7.33 -7.32
CA ASP A 100 -6.11 -8.71 -7.20
C ASP A 100 -5.40 -9.18 -8.47
N THR A 101 -4.49 -10.14 -8.32
CA THR A 101 -3.75 -10.72 -9.45
C THR A 101 -4.14 -12.18 -9.71
N TYR A 102 -4.23 -12.53 -10.99
CA TYR A 102 -4.61 -13.85 -11.47
C TYR A 102 -3.70 -14.28 -12.63
N SER A 103 -3.28 -15.53 -12.67
CA SER A 103 -2.47 -16.09 -13.77
C SER A 103 -3.28 -16.19 -15.07
N PHE A 104 -2.60 -16.51 -16.18
CA PHE A 104 -3.19 -16.62 -17.52
C PHE A 104 -4.44 -17.53 -17.60
N ASN A 105 -4.56 -18.50 -16.70
CA ASN A 105 -5.68 -19.43 -16.57
C ASN A 105 -6.76 -18.99 -15.57
N TYR A 106 -6.77 -17.71 -15.17
CA TYR A 106 -7.69 -17.10 -14.22
C TYR A 106 -7.70 -17.73 -12.82
N GLN A 107 -6.62 -18.42 -12.43
CA GLN A 107 -6.40 -18.83 -11.05
C GLN A 107 -5.72 -17.70 -10.27
N PRO A 108 -6.00 -17.53 -8.96
CA PRO A 108 -5.29 -16.56 -8.14
C PRO A 108 -3.78 -16.81 -8.20
N THR A 109 -2.97 -15.77 -8.30
CA THR A 109 -1.51 -15.92 -8.15
C THR A 109 -1.18 -16.41 -6.74
N SER A 110 0.02 -16.98 -6.56
CA SER A 110 0.47 -17.50 -5.25
C SER A 110 0.45 -16.46 -4.12
N THR A 111 0.61 -15.18 -4.45
CA THR A 111 0.58 -14.06 -3.49
C THR A 111 -0.79 -13.39 -3.34
N ASN A 112 -1.83 -13.87 -4.04
CA ASN A 112 -3.19 -13.37 -3.90
C ASN A 112 -3.88 -14.00 -2.67
N PHE A 113 -3.45 -13.58 -1.48
CA PHE A 113 -4.07 -13.98 -0.20
C PHE A 113 -5.39 -13.27 0.07
N ARG A 114 -5.70 -12.19 -0.67
CA ARG A 114 -6.97 -11.50 -0.54
C ARG A 114 -8.13 -12.42 -0.91
N LYS A 115 -7.97 -13.25 -1.95
CA LYS A 115 -9.04 -14.18 -2.38
C LYS A 115 -9.42 -15.18 -1.31
N SER A 116 -8.45 -15.78 -0.61
CA SER A 116 -8.73 -16.71 0.48
C SER A 116 -9.29 -16.00 1.71
N CYS A 117 -8.77 -14.81 2.04
CA CYS A 117 -9.29 -13.98 3.12
C CYS A 117 -10.76 -13.57 2.88
N LEU A 118 -11.10 -13.14 1.67
CA LEU A 118 -12.47 -12.79 1.29
C LEU A 118 -13.43 -13.97 1.50
N ILE A 119 -13.05 -15.17 1.04
CA ILE A 119 -13.86 -16.39 1.24
C ILE A 119 -14.11 -16.64 2.73
N LEU A 120 -13.11 -16.44 3.60
CA LEU A 120 -13.28 -16.59 5.05
C LEU A 120 -14.20 -15.53 5.63
N CYS A 121 -14.07 -14.26 5.22
CA CYS A 121 -14.97 -13.20 5.66
C CYS A 121 -16.42 -13.45 5.21
N GLU A 122 -16.63 -13.93 3.97
CA GLU A 122 -17.95 -14.21 3.41
C GLU A 122 -18.65 -15.42 4.07
N LYS A 123 -17.89 -16.37 4.64
CA LYS A 123 -18.48 -17.44 5.45
C LYS A 123 -19.21 -16.92 6.69
N GLY A 124 -18.85 -15.73 7.17
CA GLY A 124 -19.55 -15.07 8.28
C GLY A 124 -19.46 -15.82 9.62
N GLU A 125 -18.38 -16.58 9.84
CA GLU A 125 -18.18 -17.33 11.10
C GLU A 125 -18.00 -16.40 12.32
N VAL A 126 -17.62 -15.14 12.08
CA VAL A 126 -17.55 -14.08 13.09
C VAL A 126 -18.50 -12.97 12.68
N GLU A 127 -19.40 -12.56 13.58
CA GLU A 127 -20.31 -11.44 13.35
C GLU A 127 -19.57 -10.10 13.48
N GLU A 128 -19.68 -9.28 12.43
CA GLU A 128 -19.07 -7.94 12.31
C GLU A 128 -17.62 -7.83 12.85
N PRO A 129 -16.67 -8.59 12.28
CA PRO A 129 -15.28 -8.54 12.72
C PRO A 129 -14.68 -7.17 12.37
N TRP A 130 -14.12 -6.48 13.37
CA TRP A 130 -13.37 -5.25 13.19
C TRP A 130 -11.90 -5.53 13.42
N PHE A 131 -11.07 -4.94 12.56
CA PHE A 131 -9.62 -4.99 12.68
C PHE A 131 -9.05 -3.58 12.73
N GLY A 132 -8.01 -3.40 13.55
CA GLY A 132 -7.18 -2.20 13.57
C GLY A 132 -5.72 -2.60 13.43
N PHE A 133 -4.95 -1.84 12.65
CA PHE A 133 -3.54 -2.11 12.44
C PHE A 133 -2.70 -0.91 12.89
N ASN A 134 -1.72 -1.17 13.74
CA ASN A 134 -0.65 -0.22 14.02
C ASN A 134 0.61 -0.66 13.26
N GLN A 135 0.84 -0.01 12.12
CA GLN A 135 1.98 -0.29 11.24
C GLN A 135 3.18 0.57 11.64
N GLU A 136 4.20 -0.05 12.21
CA GLU A 136 5.49 0.59 12.41
C GLU A 136 6.33 0.55 11.13
N PHE A 137 7.18 1.55 10.94
CA PHE A 137 8.13 1.62 9.83
C PHE A 137 9.31 2.52 10.19
N PHE A 138 10.44 2.31 9.52
CA PHE A 138 11.57 3.24 9.53
C PHE A 138 11.57 4.08 8.26
N LEU A 139 11.91 5.37 8.38
CA LEU A 139 12.38 6.14 7.23
C LEU A 139 13.87 5.90 7.07
N THR A 140 14.28 5.40 5.92
CA THR A 140 15.69 5.21 5.57
C THR A 140 16.05 6.00 4.31
N SER A 141 17.33 6.27 4.10
CA SER A 141 17.86 6.62 2.78
C SER A 141 17.88 5.39 1.87
N VAL A 142 18.18 5.61 0.58
CA VAL A 142 18.22 4.58 -0.46
C VAL A 142 19.26 3.48 -0.21
N ASP A 143 20.27 3.74 0.62
CA ASP A 143 21.29 2.78 1.04
C ASP A 143 20.91 2.02 2.33
N GLY A 144 19.67 2.18 2.81
CA GLY A 144 19.14 1.48 3.98
C GLY A 144 19.48 2.14 5.32
N ARG A 145 20.18 3.27 5.33
CA ARG A 145 20.53 3.98 6.56
C ARG A 145 19.32 4.75 7.13
N PRO A 146 18.98 4.65 8.43
CA PRO A 146 17.87 5.42 8.99
C PRO A 146 18.08 6.93 8.87
N LEU A 147 17.03 7.63 8.48
CA LEU A 147 17.06 9.06 8.21
C LEU A 147 17.39 9.84 9.49
N GLY A 148 18.31 10.81 9.40
CA GLY A 148 18.74 11.63 10.52
C GLY A 148 19.83 11.03 11.42
N TRP A 149 20.26 9.79 11.18
CA TRP A 149 21.37 9.19 11.94
C TRP A 149 22.74 9.79 11.55
N PRO A 150 23.66 10.04 12.50
CA PRO A 150 24.95 10.70 12.25
C PRO A 150 25.84 9.86 11.32
N PRO A 151 26.45 10.39 10.24
CA PRO A 151 27.18 9.59 9.26
C PRO A 151 28.13 8.54 9.88
N GLY A 152 27.97 7.27 9.51
CA GLY A 152 28.79 6.16 10.01
C GLY A 152 28.57 5.74 11.47
N GLY A 153 27.58 6.31 12.18
CA GLY A 153 27.32 6.02 13.59
C GLY A 153 25.84 5.77 13.93
N PHE A 154 25.57 5.70 15.23
CA PHE A 154 24.24 5.53 15.81
C PHE A 154 23.80 6.82 16.52
N PRO A 155 22.50 7.10 16.65
CA PRO A 155 22.01 8.20 17.48
C PRO A 155 22.17 7.85 18.97
N ALA A 156 21.75 8.75 19.86
CA ALA A 156 21.70 8.44 21.29
C ALA A 156 20.77 7.23 21.56
N PRO A 157 20.98 6.47 22.65
CA PRO A 157 20.19 5.28 22.96
C PRO A 157 18.66 5.51 22.94
N PRO A 158 17.85 4.46 22.72
CA PRO A 158 16.40 4.56 22.76
C PRO A 158 15.87 5.20 24.06
N GLY A 159 14.77 5.96 23.96
CA GLY A 159 14.18 6.68 25.09
C GLY A 159 13.48 7.98 24.67
N PRO A 160 14.21 8.98 24.14
CA PRO A 160 13.63 10.29 23.82
C PRO A 160 12.78 10.32 22.54
N TYR A 161 12.64 9.20 21.83
CA TYR A 161 12.02 9.14 20.49
C TYR A 161 10.56 8.68 20.51
N TYR A 162 10.16 7.83 21.45
CA TYR A 162 8.80 7.29 21.53
C TYR A 162 7.81 8.40 21.93
N CYS A 163 6.78 8.63 21.12
CA CYS A 163 5.81 9.73 21.27
C CYS A 163 6.40 11.15 21.29
N ALA A 164 7.65 11.35 20.83
CA ALA A 164 8.16 12.68 20.56
C ALA A 164 7.31 13.36 19.46
N THR A 165 7.21 14.69 19.47
CA THR A 165 6.38 15.42 18.50
C THR A 165 6.89 15.21 17.05
N GLY A 166 6.17 14.39 16.30
CA GLY A 166 6.41 13.92 14.92
C GLY A 166 5.43 12.79 14.61
N ALA A 167 4.90 12.70 13.38
CA ALA A 167 3.60 12.04 13.11
C ALA A 167 3.57 10.50 13.31
N ASN A 168 2.70 10.03 14.23
CA ASN A 168 2.22 8.64 14.33
C ASN A 168 1.04 8.42 13.37
N LYS A 169 0.95 7.26 12.70
CA LYS A 169 -0.21 6.90 11.86
C LYS A 169 -0.83 5.58 12.34
N ILE A 170 -2.13 5.60 12.58
CA ILE A 170 -2.97 4.45 12.89
C ILE A 170 -3.90 4.22 11.69
N VAL A 171 -4.09 2.97 11.26
CA VAL A 171 -5.07 2.60 10.22
C VAL A 171 -6.17 1.75 10.85
N GLY A 172 -7.38 2.30 10.96
CA GLY A 172 -8.57 1.63 11.50
C GLY A 172 -9.40 2.51 12.45
N PRO A 173 -10.49 1.97 13.04
CA PRO A 173 -11.04 0.62 12.81
C PRO A 173 -11.74 0.49 11.45
N SER A 174 -11.52 -0.65 10.77
CA SER A 174 -12.19 -0.99 9.50
C SER A 174 -12.80 -2.40 9.58
N PRO A 175 -13.97 -2.65 8.96
CA PRO A 175 -14.64 -3.95 9.02
C PRO A 175 -14.02 -4.97 8.07
N GLY A 176 -13.79 -6.20 8.54
CA GLY A 176 -13.43 -7.36 7.72
C GLY A 176 -12.30 -7.11 6.70
N ILE A 177 -12.53 -7.55 5.45
CA ILE A 177 -11.55 -7.45 4.34
C ILE A 177 -11.08 -6.01 4.07
N LYS A 178 -11.94 -5.02 4.33
CA LYS A 178 -11.62 -3.60 4.10
C LYS A 178 -10.43 -3.14 4.94
N ALA A 179 -10.23 -3.70 6.13
CA ALA A 179 -9.09 -3.34 6.96
C ALA A 179 -7.74 -3.71 6.31
N ALA A 180 -7.68 -4.86 5.64
CA ALA A 180 -6.51 -5.27 4.88
C ALA A 180 -6.33 -4.41 3.61
N ASP A 181 -7.42 -4.12 2.90
CA ASP A 181 -7.41 -3.26 1.71
C ASP A 181 -6.88 -1.85 2.05
N ASP A 182 -7.35 -1.26 3.16
CA ASP A 182 -6.94 0.05 3.64
C ASP A 182 -5.46 0.06 4.05
N LEU A 183 -4.98 -0.98 4.73
CA LEU A 183 -3.58 -1.09 5.15
C LEU A 183 -2.63 -1.15 3.94
N TRP A 184 -2.95 -1.96 2.92
CA TRP A 184 -2.14 -2.05 1.70
C TRP A 184 -2.11 -0.73 0.94
N MET A 185 -3.25 -0.02 0.84
CA MET A 185 -3.27 1.29 0.21
C MET A 185 -2.52 2.34 1.04
N ALA A 186 -2.58 2.29 2.37
CA ALA A 186 -1.80 3.16 3.24
C ALA A 186 -0.29 2.96 3.04
N ARG A 187 0.17 1.70 2.91
CA ARG A 187 1.56 1.36 2.56
C ARG A 187 1.94 1.92 1.19
N TYR A 188 1.08 1.79 0.18
CA TYR A 188 1.31 2.35 -1.15
C TYR A 188 1.55 3.88 -1.08
N ILE A 189 0.64 4.59 -0.43
CA ILE A 189 0.70 6.05 -0.29
C ILE A 189 1.95 6.47 0.48
N LEU A 190 2.30 5.75 1.56
CA LEU A 190 3.50 6.04 2.35
C LEU A 190 4.77 5.84 1.52
N SER A 191 4.87 4.76 0.74
CA SER A 191 6.02 4.52 -0.14
C SER A 191 6.16 5.58 -1.24
N ARG A 192 5.05 5.97 -1.88
CA ARG A 192 5.04 7.05 -2.88
C ARG A 192 5.41 8.41 -2.28
N LEU A 193 4.98 8.68 -1.05
CA LEU A 193 5.40 9.88 -0.32
C LEU A 193 6.89 9.83 0.00
N ALA A 194 7.39 8.71 0.53
CA ALA A 194 8.81 8.55 0.85
C ALA A 194 9.69 8.77 -0.39
N GLU A 195 9.28 8.23 -1.55
CA GLU A 195 9.91 8.43 -2.86
C GLU A 195 9.99 9.91 -3.23
N GLU A 196 8.91 10.69 -3.04
CA GLU A 196 8.89 12.13 -3.32
C GLU A 196 9.94 12.90 -2.50
N TYR A 197 10.28 12.41 -1.31
CA TYR A 197 11.30 12.98 -0.43
C TYR A 197 12.68 12.31 -0.57
N GLY A 198 12.87 11.39 -1.53
CA GLY A 198 14.14 10.69 -1.73
C GLY A 198 14.50 9.74 -0.57
N SER A 199 13.50 9.26 0.14
CA SER A 199 13.59 8.33 1.26
C SER A 199 12.88 7.01 0.94
N VAL A 200 13.05 6.02 1.80
CA VAL A 200 12.39 4.71 1.71
C VAL A 200 11.61 4.48 2.99
N ALA A 201 10.34 4.07 2.87
CA ALA A 201 9.55 3.54 3.97
C ALA A 201 9.89 2.05 4.14
N ASN A 202 10.70 1.72 5.14
CA ASN A 202 11.16 0.36 5.41
C ASN A 202 10.25 -0.32 6.45
N PHE A 203 9.61 -1.42 6.04
CA PHE A 203 8.70 -2.23 6.85
C PHE A 203 9.32 -3.55 7.35
N GLU A 204 10.62 -3.78 7.14
CA GLU A 204 11.31 -4.98 7.63
C GLU A 204 11.19 -5.07 9.16
N PRO A 205 10.96 -6.26 9.74
CA PRO A 205 10.80 -6.39 11.19
C PRO A 205 12.03 -5.96 11.98
N GLN A 206 13.22 -6.12 11.41
CA GLN A 206 14.49 -5.80 12.07
C GLN A 206 15.45 -5.13 11.07
N PRO A 207 15.21 -3.85 10.70
CA PRO A 207 15.99 -3.19 9.65
C PRO A 207 17.41 -2.84 10.12
N ILE A 208 17.61 -2.68 11.44
CA ILE A 208 18.91 -2.38 12.06
C ILE A 208 19.21 -3.40 13.15
N PRO A 209 20.34 -4.13 13.08
CA PRO A 209 20.75 -5.05 14.14
C PRO A 209 20.82 -4.34 15.51
N ASP A 210 20.35 -5.03 16.56
CA ASP A 210 20.41 -4.59 17.96
C ASP A 210 19.68 -3.25 18.28
N TRP A 211 18.77 -2.80 17.41
CA TRP A 211 17.87 -1.66 17.64
C TRP A 211 16.40 -2.12 17.76
N PRO A 212 15.46 -1.37 18.37
CA PRO A 212 14.05 -1.72 18.29
C PRO A 212 13.57 -1.90 16.84
N GLY A 213 12.90 -3.03 16.59
CA GLY A 213 12.37 -3.40 15.29
C GLY A 213 11.01 -2.75 14.96
N ASN A 214 10.45 -3.12 13.80
CA ASN A 214 9.09 -2.77 13.41
C ASN A 214 8.11 -3.91 13.75
N GLY A 215 7.00 -3.56 14.35
CA GLY A 215 5.82 -4.39 14.52
C GLY A 215 4.68 -4.05 13.56
N THR A 216 3.72 -4.96 13.49
CA THR A 216 2.37 -4.64 12.99
C THR A 216 1.38 -5.20 14.00
N PHE A 217 1.02 -4.38 14.99
CA PHE A 217 0.07 -4.79 16.00
C PHE A 217 -1.32 -4.88 15.39
N VAL A 218 -2.02 -5.98 15.65
CA VAL A 218 -3.37 -6.23 15.17
C VAL A 218 -4.32 -6.17 16.36
N TYR A 219 -5.25 -5.23 16.30
CA TYR A 219 -6.38 -5.14 17.20
C TYR A 219 -7.58 -5.81 16.54
N PHE A 220 -8.38 -6.53 17.31
CA PHE A 220 -9.52 -7.28 16.81
C PHE A 220 -10.69 -7.16 17.79
N SER A 221 -11.92 -7.06 17.25
CA SER A 221 -13.15 -7.28 18.01
C SER A 221 -14.23 -7.90 17.14
N SER A 222 -15.04 -8.80 17.69
CA SER A 222 -16.33 -9.19 17.12
C SER A 222 -17.44 -8.26 17.63
N LYS A 223 -18.65 -8.39 17.10
CA LYS A 223 -19.83 -7.71 17.63
C LYS A 223 -20.01 -7.97 19.13
N ASP A 224 -20.06 -9.24 19.54
CA ASP A 224 -20.26 -9.65 20.93
C ASP A 224 -19.20 -9.07 21.89
N MET A 225 -17.95 -8.89 21.43
CA MET A 225 -16.90 -8.25 22.24
C MET A 225 -17.19 -6.77 22.50
N ARG A 226 -17.90 -6.10 21.59
CA ARG A 226 -18.23 -4.68 21.68
C ARG A 226 -19.58 -4.41 22.37
N GLU A 227 -20.38 -5.43 22.62
CA GLU A 227 -21.65 -5.30 23.34
C GLU A 227 -21.42 -5.17 24.87
N ASP A 228 -22.49 -4.82 25.59
CA ASP A 228 -22.47 -4.73 27.04
C ASP A 228 -22.04 -6.08 27.65
N ASP A 229 -21.10 -6.05 28.61
CA ASP A 229 -20.42 -7.22 29.20
C ASP A 229 -19.48 -8.01 28.26
N GLY A 230 -19.21 -7.50 27.05
CA GLY A 230 -18.17 -8.02 26.16
C GLY A 230 -16.75 -7.83 26.72
N ILE A 231 -15.81 -8.68 26.30
CA ILE A 231 -14.39 -8.59 26.67
C ILE A 231 -13.63 -7.82 25.57
N LEU A 232 -13.16 -6.62 25.87
CA LEU A 232 -12.20 -5.83 25.09
C LEU A 232 -10.89 -5.62 25.87
#